data_AF-A0A967VZQ3-F1
#
_entry.id   AF-A0A967VZQ3-F1
#
_cell.length_a   1.000
_cell.length_b   1.000
_cell.length_c   1.000
_cell.angle_alpha   90.00
_cell.angle_beta   90.00
_cell.angle_gamma   90.00
#
_symmetry.space_group_name_H-M   'P 1'
#
loop_
_entity.id
_entity.type
_entity.pdbx_description
1 polymer ?
#
loop_
_entity_poly.entity_id
_entity_poly.type
_entity_poly.pdbx_seq_one_letter_code
_entity_poly.pdbx_strand_id
1 'polypeptide(L)'
;LARAGQWLERGDWVERASGALDTLLERMGTDGDRLVHFRPGDDEDRSDDYPPTGLLGDLLHPARAAVAVADAADRDDALEHAIRLARTMKDTLWDEAGGFQDHPPARKPLGTLRYPDRPFEENALAARLHIRLARRTGDRSYRAVAERLLAFLAPYAGRYAVEGATFAMAVEEFFERTR
;
A
#
# COMPACT_ATOMS: atom_id res chain seq x y z
N LEU A 1 -10.19 0.49 11.51
CA LEU A 1 -10.25 0.73 12.96
C LEU A 1 -9.53 2.02 13.35
N ALA A 2 -8.23 2.20 13.14
CA ALA A 2 -7.48 3.40 13.57
C ALA A 2 -8.15 4.76 13.24
N ARG A 3 -8.43 5.05 11.95
CA ARG A 3 -9.10 6.30 11.53
C ARG A 3 -10.49 6.49 12.15
N ALA A 4 -11.29 5.43 12.16
CA ALA A 4 -12.62 5.47 12.76
C ALA A 4 -12.54 5.69 14.28
N GLY A 5 -11.56 5.06 14.95
CA GLY A 5 -11.29 5.25 16.36
C GLY A 5 -10.88 6.67 16.69
N GLN A 6 -10.02 7.29 15.88
CA GLN A 6 -9.65 8.69 16.02
C GLN A 6 -10.87 9.62 15.86
N TRP A 7 -11.67 9.43 14.81
CA TRP A 7 -12.83 10.29 14.54
C TRP A 7 -13.97 10.15 15.55
N LEU A 8 -14.16 8.95 16.10
CA LEU A 8 -15.21 8.66 17.08
C LEU A 8 -14.73 8.72 18.53
N GLU A 9 -13.49 9.18 18.76
CA GLU A 9 -12.86 9.27 20.08
C GLU A 9 -12.85 7.92 20.84
N ARG A 10 -12.66 6.82 20.10
CA ARG A 10 -12.59 5.45 20.60
C ARG A 10 -11.14 4.98 20.69
N GLY A 11 -10.48 5.33 21.80
CA GLY A 11 -9.09 4.95 22.07
C GLY A 11 -8.85 3.43 22.04
N ASP A 12 -9.83 2.64 22.51
CA ASP A 12 -9.80 1.17 22.46
C ASP A 12 -9.73 0.62 21.02
N TRP A 13 -10.32 1.33 20.05
CA TRP A 13 -10.24 0.94 18.64
C TRP A 13 -8.90 1.31 18.01
N VAL A 14 -8.30 2.42 18.45
CA VAL A 14 -6.96 2.84 18.02
C VAL A 14 -5.91 1.86 18.57
N GLU A 15 -6.01 1.48 19.84
CA GLU A 15 -5.14 0.49 20.47
C GLU A 15 -5.25 -0.88 19.76
N ARG A 16 -6.49 -1.35 19.52
CA ARG A 16 -6.71 -2.60 18.79
C ARG A 16 -6.16 -2.56 17.37
N ALA A 17 -6.26 -1.43 16.67
CA ALA A 17 -5.69 -1.27 15.34
C ALA A 17 -4.16 -1.31 15.36
N SER A 18 -3.55 -0.71 16.38
CA SER A 18 -2.10 -0.71 16.58
C SER A 18 -1.58 -2.12 16.82
N GLY A 19 -2.18 -2.85 17.77
CA GLY A 19 -1.80 -4.25 18.03
C GLY A 19 -2.01 -5.18 16.83
N ALA A 20 -3.05 -4.95 16.03
CA ALA A 20 -3.27 -5.69 14.79
C ALA A 20 -2.20 -5.41 13.73
N LEU A 21 -1.74 -4.15 13.61
CA LEU A 21 -0.64 -3.79 12.72
C LEU A 21 0.66 -4.47 13.17
N ASP A 22 0.99 -4.40 14.46
CA ASP A 22 2.19 -5.01 15.03
C ASP A 22 2.21 -6.52 14.75
N THR A 23 1.09 -7.20 15.04
CA THR A 23 0.93 -8.64 14.76
C THR A 23 1.06 -8.96 13.27
N LEU A 24 0.50 -8.13 12.39
CA LEU A 24 0.57 -8.32 10.95
C LEU A 24 2.02 -8.22 10.46
N LEU A 25 2.75 -7.18 10.87
CA LEU A 25 4.13 -6.95 10.47
C LEU A 25 5.07 -8.03 11.01
N GLU A 26 4.87 -8.45 12.26
CA GLU A 26 5.64 -9.55 12.87
C GLU A 26 5.38 -10.89 12.17
N ARG A 27 4.12 -11.22 11.89
CA ARG A 27 3.74 -12.52 11.34
C ARG A 27 3.83 -12.60 9.83
N MET A 28 3.75 -11.51 9.10
CA MET A 28 3.81 -11.55 7.63
C MET A 28 5.15 -11.08 7.09
N GLY A 29 5.97 -10.46 7.94
CA GLY A 29 7.34 -10.04 7.68
C GLY A 29 8.23 -11.14 7.13
N THR A 30 9.05 -10.76 6.16
CA THR A 30 10.16 -11.56 5.62
C THR A 30 11.45 -10.74 5.62
N ASP A 31 12.58 -11.43 5.46
CA ASP A 31 13.87 -10.75 5.27
C ASP A 31 13.82 -9.89 4.00
N GLY A 32 14.18 -8.61 4.12
CA GLY A 32 14.18 -7.65 2.99
C GLY A 32 12.92 -6.79 2.85
N ASP A 33 12.22 -6.48 3.94
CA ASP A 33 11.09 -5.54 3.99
C ASP A 33 9.90 -5.90 3.07
N ARG A 34 9.69 -7.20 2.81
CA ARG A 34 8.52 -7.74 2.10
C ARG A 34 7.59 -8.46 3.05
N LEU A 35 6.36 -8.65 2.59
CA LEU A 35 5.35 -9.44 3.27
C LEU A 35 4.95 -10.66 2.44
N VAL A 36 4.74 -11.81 3.11
CA VAL A 36 4.12 -12.99 2.48
C VAL A 36 2.64 -12.72 2.24
N HIS A 37 2.07 -13.31 1.19
CA HIS A 37 0.63 -13.16 0.92
C HIS A 37 -0.26 -13.86 1.97
N PHE A 38 0.13 -15.08 2.37
CA PHE A 38 -0.54 -15.85 3.43
C PHE A 38 0.47 -16.69 4.19
N ARG A 39 0.17 -17.03 5.45
CA ARG A 39 0.89 -18.05 6.20
C ARG A 39 0.05 -19.31 6.28
N PRO A 40 0.52 -20.45 5.75
CA PRO A 40 -0.11 -21.74 5.97
C PRO A 40 -0.15 -22.11 7.45
N GLY A 41 -1.07 -23.00 7.82
CA GLY A 41 -1.10 -23.60 9.16
C GLY A 41 0.16 -24.44 9.42
N ASP A 42 0.43 -24.73 10.70
CA ASP A 42 1.66 -25.42 11.13
C ASP A 42 1.84 -26.84 10.52
N ASP A 43 0.77 -27.43 9.99
CA ASP A 43 0.73 -28.80 9.44
C ASP A 43 0.87 -28.89 7.91
N GLU A 44 1.05 -27.78 7.20
CA GLU A 44 1.12 -27.77 5.72
C GLU A 44 2.56 -27.82 5.18
N ASP A 45 2.78 -28.69 4.19
CA ASP A 45 4.09 -29.02 3.62
C ASP A 45 4.72 -27.81 2.91
N ARG A 46 5.92 -27.42 3.37
CA ARG A 46 6.66 -26.24 2.91
C ARG A 46 7.42 -26.56 1.62
N SER A 47 6.70 -26.70 0.51
CA SER A 47 7.33 -26.87 -0.80
C SER A 47 8.06 -25.60 -1.26
N ASP A 48 9.06 -25.72 -2.14
CA ASP A 48 9.90 -24.62 -2.66
C ASP A 48 9.13 -23.53 -3.46
N ASP A 49 7.81 -23.69 -3.68
CA ASP A 49 6.90 -22.74 -4.34
C ASP A 49 6.08 -21.90 -3.31
N TYR A 50 6.54 -21.88 -2.06
CA TYR A 50 5.93 -21.22 -0.89
C TYR A 50 5.77 -19.69 -1.06
N PRO A 51 4.77 -19.10 -0.39
CA PRO A 51 3.83 -18.14 -0.97
C PRO A 51 4.52 -16.93 -1.60
N PRO A 52 3.91 -16.35 -2.65
CA PRO A 52 4.43 -15.14 -3.26
C PRO A 52 4.66 -14.06 -2.20
N THR A 53 5.77 -13.36 -2.32
CA THR A 53 6.16 -12.28 -1.40
C THR A 53 6.23 -10.96 -2.17
N GLY A 54 5.86 -9.89 -1.48
CA GLY A 54 5.95 -8.54 -2.04
C GLY A 54 4.95 -8.27 -3.18
N LEU A 55 3.75 -8.85 -3.12
CA LEU A 55 2.65 -8.42 -3.99
C LEU A 55 2.25 -6.98 -3.66
N LEU A 56 1.67 -6.29 -4.64
CA LEU A 56 1.23 -4.90 -4.47
C LEU A 56 0.27 -4.75 -3.30
N GLY A 57 -0.73 -5.61 -3.21
CA GLY A 57 -1.70 -5.60 -2.11
C GLY A 57 -1.04 -5.80 -0.75
N ASP A 58 -0.09 -6.73 -0.67
CA ASP A 58 0.61 -7.07 0.57
C ASP A 58 1.54 -5.95 1.05
N LEU A 59 2.01 -5.06 0.17
CA LEU A 59 2.79 -3.89 0.57
C LEU A 59 1.90 -2.67 0.81
N LEU A 60 0.91 -2.43 -0.06
CA LEU A 60 0.07 -1.25 -0.08
C LEU A 60 -0.89 -1.18 1.12
N HIS A 61 -1.60 -2.27 1.43
CA HIS A 61 -2.59 -2.25 2.50
C HIS A 61 -1.95 -2.09 3.89
N PRO A 62 -0.85 -2.80 4.21
CA PRO A 62 -0.15 -2.60 5.47
C PRO A 62 0.51 -1.21 5.57
N ALA A 63 1.07 -0.67 4.48
CA ALA A 63 1.57 0.71 4.48
C ALA A 63 0.47 1.74 4.79
N ARG A 64 -0.73 1.57 4.20
CA ARG A 64 -1.89 2.43 4.50
C ARG A 64 -2.37 2.27 5.94
N ALA A 65 -2.37 1.05 6.47
CA ALA A 65 -2.71 0.78 7.87
C ALA A 65 -1.69 1.44 8.82
N ALA A 66 -0.41 1.36 8.49
CA ALA A 66 0.68 1.97 9.24
C ALA A 66 0.58 3.49 9.28
N VAL A 67 0.29 4.17 8.15
CA VAL A 67 -0.03 5.61 8.17
C VAL A 67 -1.24 5.91 9.05
N ALA A 68 -2.31 5.11 8.97
CA ALA A 68 -3.51 5.32 9.78
C ALA A 68 -3.25 5.17 11.29
N VAL A 69 -2.40 4.23 11.69
CA VAL A 69 -1.96 4.07 13.09
C VAL A 69 -1.06 5.23 13.50
N ALA A 70 -0.09 5.61 12.67
CA ALA A 70 0.79 6.75 12.94
C ALA A 70 0.03 8.07 13.12
N ASP A 71 -1.08 8.28 12.39
CA ASP A 71 -1.93 9.46 12.55
C ASP A 71 -2.82 9.41 13.81
N ALA A 72 -3.31 8.22 14.18
CA ALA A 72 -4.31 8.07 15.24
C ALA A 72 -3.69 7.87 16.63
N ALA A 73 -2.50 7.28 16.69
CA ALA A 73 -1.80 6.91 17.93
C ALA A 73 -0.48 7.66 18.12
N ASP A 74 -0.14 8.59 17.23
CA ASP A 74 1.14 9.35 17.23
C ASP A 74 2.38 8.43 17.31
N ARG A 75 2.35 7.35 16.52
CA ARG A 75 3.38 6.29 16.49
C ARG A 75 4.36 6.54 15.35
N ASP A 76 5.53 7.07 15.68
CA ASP A 76 6.60 7.35 14.71
C ASP A 76 7.13 6.07 14.04
N ASP A 77 7.27 4.98 14.78
CA ASP A 77 7.67 3.67 14.26
C ASP A 77 6.68 3.14 13.21
N ALA A 78 5.38 3.38 13.39
CA ALA A 78 4.37 3.04 12.39
C ALA A 78 4.54 3.89 11.12
N LEU A 79 4.90 5.17 11.24
CA LEU A 79 5.24 6.00 10.07
C LEU A 79 6.49 5.47 9.35
N GLU A 80 7.50 5.04 10.09
CA GLU A 80 8.69 4.43 9.51
C GLU A 80 8.37 3.14 8.75
N HIS A 81 7.49 2.28 9.29
CA HIS A 81 7.00 1.09 8.58
C HIS A 81 6.29 1.46 7.28
N ALA A 82 5.43 2.49 7.29
CA ALA A 82 4.78 2.96 6.07
C ALA A 82 5.79 3.43 5.01
N ILE A 83 6.83 4.16 5.44
CA ILE A 83 7.91 4.64 4.58
C ILE A 83 8.71 3.48 3.99
N ARG A 84 9.07 2.48 4.82
CA ARG A 84 9.80 1.29 4.36
C ARG A 84 8.99 0.52 3.32
N LEU A 85 7.74 0.19 3.61
CA LEU A 85 6.88 -0.54 2.69
C LEU A 85 6.62 0.23 1.38
N ALA A 86 6.45 1.56 1.43
CA ALA A 86 6.30 2.37 0.23
C ALA A 86 7.59 2.40 -0.62
N ARG A 87 8.77 2.39 0.01
CA ARG A 87 10.06 2.25 -0.69
C ARG A 87 10.19 0.89 -1.35
N THR A 88 9.95 -0.20 -0.62
CA THR A 88 9.95 -1.55 -1.18
C THR A 88 9.02 -1.65 -2.38
N MET A 89 7.78 -1.16 -2.26
CA MET A 89 6.79 -1.15 -3.33
C MET A 89 7.30 -0.41 -4.58
N LYS A 90 7.97 0.73 -4.41
CA LYS A 90 8.61 1.47 -5.50
C LYS A 90 9.78 0.72 -6.12
N ASP A 91 10.65 0.16 -5.30
CA ASP A 91 11.86 -0.48 -5.77
C ASP A 91 11.57 -1.81 -6.50
N THR A 92 10.47 -2.49 -6.15
CA THR A 92 10.16 -3.83 -6.70
C THR A 92 9.03 -3.87 -7.71
N LEU A 93 8.09 -2.91 -7.69
CA LEU A 93 6.85 -2.99 -8.49
C LEU A 93 6.64 -1.80 -9.42
N TRP A 94 7.46 -0.75 -9.35
CA TRP A 94 7.27 0.43 -10.19
C TRP A 94 7.59 0.14 -11.67
N ASP A 95 6.66 0.49 -12.55
CA ASP A 95 6.89 0.52 -13.99
C ASP A 95 7.27 1.94 -14.41
N GLU A 96 8.35 2.10 -15.18
CA GLU A 96 8.79 3.43 -15.63
C GLU A 96 7.79 4.14 -16.55
N ALA A 97 6.93 3.39 -17.24
CA ALA A 97 5.80 3.95 -17.98
C ALA A 97 4.70 4.53 -17.05
N GLY A 98 4.84 4.36 -15.73
CA GLY A 98 3.89 4.77 -14.71
C GLY A 98 3.04 3.61 -14.20
N GLY A 99 2.75 3.64 -12.90
CA GLY A 99 1.96 2.61 -12.22
C GLY A 99 2.80 1.55 -11.53
N PHE A 100 2.23 0.94 -10.52
CA PHE A 100 2.72 -0.26 -9.86
C PHE A 100 2.12 -1.49 -10.51
N GLN A 101 2.99 -2.46 -10.78
CA GLN A 101 2.62 -3.82 -11.13
C GLN A 101 2.09 -4.56 -9.90
N ASP A 102 1.17 -5.50 -10.08
CA ASP A 102 0.54 -6.28 -9.01
C ASP A 102 1.52 -7.27 -8.33
N HIS A 103 2.55 -7.71 -9.04
CA HIS A 103 3.57 -8.63 -8.54
C HIS A 103 4.94 -8.42 -9.20
N PRO A 104 6.06 -8.79 -8.53
CA PRO A 104 7.36 -8.74 -9.16
C PRO A 104 7.51 -9.85 -10.22
N PRO A 105 8.41 -9.72 -11.21
CA PRO A 105 8.64 -10.75 -12.21
C PRO A 105 8.98 -12.11 -11.57
N ALA A 106 8.17 -13.14 -11.84
CA ALA A 106 8.42 -14.49 -11.33
C ALA A 106 9.58 -15.17 -12.11
N ARG A 107 10.42 -15.95 -11.41
CA ARG A 107 11.51 -16.74 -12.05
C ARG A 107 10.97 -17.85 -12.97
N LYS A 108 9.77 -18.36 -12.68
CA LYS A 108 9.02 -19.32 -13.51
C LYS A 108 7.54 -18.94 -13.52
N PRO A 109 7.15 -17.97 -14.35
CA PRO A 109 5.76 -17.54 -14.39
C PRO A 109 4.88 -18.65 -14.97
N LEU A 110 3.90 -19.12 -14.20
CA LEU A 110 2.90 -20.09 -14.62
C LEU A 110 1.62 -19.37 -15.09
N GLY A 111 1.10 -19.73 -16.27
CA GLY A 111 -0.19 -19.24 -16.75
C GLY A 111 -0.29 -17.71 -16.86
N THR A 112 -1.34 -17.15 -16.26
CA THR A 112 -1.65 -15.71 -16.27
C THR A 112 -0.66 -14.85 -15.47
N LEU A 113 0.07 -15.43 -14.49
CA LEU A 113 1.13 -14.77 -13.71
C LEU A 113 2.38 -14.43 -14.53
N ARG A 114 2.34 -14.67 -15.85
CA ARG A 114 3.38 -14.23 -16.78
C ARG A 114 3.29 -12.75 -17.12
N TYR A 115 2.11 -12.15 -16.97
CA TYR A 115 1.86 -10.78 -17.37
C TYR A 115 1.49 -9.97 -16.13
N PRO A 116 2.42 -9.16 -15.60
CA PRO A 116 2.11 -8.23 -14.54
C PRO A 116 0.99 -7.29 -14.99
N ASP A 117 -0.01 -7.12 -14.14
CA ASP A 117 -1.08 -6.15 -14.35
C ASP A 117 -0.78 -4.88 -13.57
N ARG A 118 -1.37 -3.75 -13.97
CA ARG A 118 -1.32 -2.48 -13.23
C ARG A 118 -2.73 -2.13 -12.79
N PRO A 119 -3.21 -2.74 -11.70
CA PRO A 119 -4.62 -2.69 -11.35
C PRO A 119 -5.02 -1.27 -10.93
N PHE A 120 -6.14 -0.80 -11.48
CA PHE A 120 -6.55 0.61 -11.43
C PHE A 120 -6.79 1.09 -9.99
N GLU A 121 -7.53 0.30 -9.20
CA GLU A 121 -7.93 0.68 -7.84
C GLU A 121 -6.73 0.76 -6.89
N GLU A 122 -5.84 -0.23 -6.90
CA GLU A 122 -4.63 -0.26 -6.07
C GLU A 122 -3.68 0.87 -6.43
N ASN A 123 -3.56 1.21 -7.73
CA ASN A 123 -2.77 2.35 -8.15
C ASN A 123 -3.38 3.69 -7.69
N ALA A 124 -4.71 3.82 -7.68
CA ALA A 124 -5.39 4.98 -7.11
C ALA A 124 -5.19 5.06 -5.58
N LEU A 125 -5.26 3.93 -4.88
CA LEU A 125 -4.96 3.82 -3.45
C LEU A 125 -3.48 4.15 -3.14
N ALA A 126 -2.56 3.72 -4.00
CA ALA A 126 -1.14 4.03 -3.89
C ALA A 126 -0.88 5.52 -4.10
N ALA A 127 -1.61 6.19 -5.01
CA ALA A 127 -1.53 7.64 -5.16
C ALA A 127 -1.92 8.36 -3.85
N ARG A 128 -3.02 7.95 -3.21
CA ARG A 128 -3.45 8.49 -1.91
C ARG A 128 -2.43 8.24 -0.80
N LEU A 129 -1.84 7.05 -0.75
CA LEU A 129 -0.76 6.73 0.20
C LEU A 129 0.41 7.71 0.01
N HIS A 130 0.87 7.90 -1.23
CA HIS A 130 1.99 8.78 -1.54
C HIS A 130 1.67 10.26 -1.28
N ILE A 131 0.45 10.72 -1.54
CA ILE A 131 0.01 12.08 -1.14
C ILE A 131 0.12 12.25 0.37
N ARG A 132 -0.34 11.26 1.14
CA ARG A 132 -0.32 11.34 2.59
C ARG A 132 1.10 11.27 3.16
N LEU A 133 1.97 10.42 2.60
CA LEU A 133 3.39 10.38 2.95
C LEU A 133 4.08 11.72 2.63
N ALA A 134 3.83 12.32 1.46
CA ALA A 134 4.37 13.63 1.11
C ALA A 134 3.98 14.72 2.13
N ARG A 135 2.72 14.70 2.60
CA ARG A 135 2.23 15.63 3.63
C ARG A 135 2.89 15.39 5.00
N ARG A 136 3.07 14.13 5.41
CA ARG A 136 3.66 13.76 6.71
C ARG A 136 5.16 14.00 6.78
N THR A 137 5.89 13.73 5.68
CA THR A 137 7.37 13.79 5.67
C THR A 137 7.92 15.09 5.09
N GLY A 138 7.12 15.83 4.31
CA GLY A 138 7.60 16.97 3.52
C GLY A 138 8.43 16.57 2.30
N ASP A 139 8.68 15.27 2.08
CA ASP A 139 9.47 14.78 0.95
C ASP A 139 8.64 14.84 -0.35
N ARG A 140 9.09 15.70 -1.27
CA ARG A 140 8.46 15.91 -2.58
C ARG A 140 8.55 14.70 -3.51
N SER A 141 9.45 13.75 -3.24
CA SER A 141 9.58 12.53 -4.03
C SER A 141 8.28 11.71 -4.03
N TYR A 142 7.59 11.64 -2.89
CA TYR A 142 6.29 10.98 -2.78
C TYR A 142 5.22 11.69 -3.61
N ARG A 143 5.21 13.03 -3.59
CA ARG A 143 4.27 13.81 -4.42
C ARG A 143 4.49 13.55 -5.92
N ALA A 144 5.74 13.45 -6.36
CA ALA A 144 6.07 13.14 -7.76
C ALA A 144 5.59 11.74 -8.17
N VAL A 145 5.67 10.74 -7.28
CA VAL A 145 5.12 9.40 -7.55
C VAL A 145 3.59 9.45 -7.65
N ALA A 146 2.92 10.15 -6.73
CA ALA A 146 1.47 10.35 -6.80
C ALA A 146 1.04 11.02 -8.11
N GLU A 147 1.76 12.04 -8.56
CA GLU A 147 1.50 12.72 -9.83
C GLU A 147 1.59 11.78 -11.03
N ARG A 148 2.66 10.95 -11.10
CA ARG A 148 2.83 9.95 -12.16
C ARG A 148 1.72 8.91 -12.15
N LEU A 149 1.27 8.47 -10.97
CA LEU A 149 0.13 7.55 -10.83
C LEU A 149 -1.17 8.16 -11.35
N LEU A 150 -1.48 9.40 -10.94
CA LEU A 150 -2.69 10.08 -11.39
C LEU A 150 -2.68 10.31 -12.90
N ALA A 151 -1.53 10.71 -13.46
CA ALA A 151 -1.36 10.86 -14.91
C ALA A 151 -1.54 9.53 -15.66
N PHE A 152 -1.03 8.42 -15.10
CA PHE A 152 -1.23 7.07 -15.66
C PHE A 152 -2.70 6.64 -15.65
N LEU A 153 -3.44 6.93 -14.58
CA LEU A 153 -4.82 6.51 -14.41
C LEU A 153 -5.83 7.37 -15.18
N ALA A 154 -5.53 8.66 -15.38
CA ALA A 154 -6.47 9.63 -15.96
C ALA A 154 -7.11 9.20 -17.30
N PRO A 155 -6.41 8.59 -18.28
CA PRO A 155 -7.02 8.15 -19.53
C PRO A 155 -8.08 7.05 -19.35
N TYR A 156 -8.04 6.33 -18.23
CA TYR A 156 -8.93 5.20 -17.95
C TYR A 156 -10.09 5.57 -17.05
N ALA A 157 -10.00 6.68 -16.30
CA ALA A 157 -10.96 7.05 -15.25
C ALA A 157 -12.43 7.07 -15.70
N GLY A 158 -12.72 7.48 -16.94
CA GLY A 158 -14.09 7.49 -17.48
C GLY A 158 -14.72 6.12 -17.72
N ARG A 159 -13.95 5.03 -17.61
CA ARG A 159 -14.42 3.65 -17.83
C ARG A 159 -14.74 2.89 -16.54
N TYR A 160 -14.29 3.42 -15.40
CA TYR A 160 -14.40 2.81 -14.09
C TYR A 160 -15.48 3.56 -13.29
N ALA A 161 -16.63 2.94 -13.11
CA ALA A 161 -17.82 3.58 -12.55
C ALA A 161 -17.62 3.88 -11.05
N VAL A 162 -17.93 2.93 -10.17
CA VAL A 162 -17.74 3.09 -8.72
C VAL A 162 -16.26 3.00 -8.37
N GLU A 163 -15.51 2.21 -9.14
CA GLU A 163 -14.06 2.02 -9.00
C GLU A 163 -13.28 3.31 -9.29
N GLY A 164 -13.89 4.27 -10.01
CA GLY A 164 -13.36 5.61 -10.24
C GLY A 164 -13.39 6.52 -9.01
N ALA A 165 -14.16 6.19 -7.97
CA ALA A 165 -14.29 7.03 -6.78
C ALA A 165 -12.97 7.19 -6.02
N THR A 166 -12.18 6.12 -5.92
CA THR A 166 -10.86 6.17 -5.28
C THR A 166 -9.90 7.07 -6.03
N PHE A 167 -9.93 7.03 -7.36
CA PHE A 167 -9.16 7.95 -8.20
C PHE A 167 -9.62 9.39 -8.02
N ALA A 168 -10.93 9.66 -8.02
CA ALA A 168 -11.46 11.00 -7.81
C ALA A 168 -11.04 11.60 -6.45
N MET A 169 -11.12 10.81 -5.37
CA MET A 169 -10.61 11.22 -4.06
C MET A 169 -9.10 11.50 -4.08
N ALA A 170 -8.32 10.68 -4.80
CA ALA A 170 -6.87 10.91 -4.93
C ALA A 170 -6.56 12.21 -5.67
N VAL A 171 -7.31 12.53 -6.72
CA VAL A 171 -7.20 13.80 -7.46
C VAL A 171 -7.53 14.98 -6.56
N GLU A 172 -8.63 14.92 -5.82
CA GLU A 172 -9.03 15.95 -4.86
C GLU A 172 -7.92 16.18 -3.81
N GLU A 173 -7.48 15.11 -3.13
CA GLU A 173 -6.40 15.16 -2.14
C GLU A 173 -5.09 15.72 -2.71
N PHE A 174 -4.79 15.45 -3.99
CA PHE A 174 -3.56 15.93 -4.63
C PHE A 174 -3.56 17.45 -4.83
N PHE A 175 -4.71 18.02 -5.19
CA PHE A 175 -4.87 19.44 -5.50
C PHE A 175 -5.28 20.29 -4.30
N GLU A 176 -5.82 19.70 -3.25
CA GLU A 176 -6.02 20.39 -1.98
C GLU A 176 -4.70 20.98 -1.48
N ARG A 177 -4.65 22.31 -1.39
CA ARG A 177 -3.57 23.03 -0.72
C ARG A 177 -3.73 22.84 0.78
N THR A 178 -2.64 22.51 1.47
CA THR A 178 -2.54 22.61 2.93
C THR A 178 -3.00 24.03 3.32
N ARG A 179 -4.17 24.15 3.96
CA ARG A 179 -4.56 25.38 4.64
C ARG A 179 -3.72 25.56 5.90
#